data_AF-A0A7V0RIK1-F1
#
_entry.id   AF-A0A7V0RIK1-F1
#
_cell.length_a   1.000
_cell.length_b   1.000
_cell.length_c   1.000
_cell.angle_alpha   90.00
_cell.angle_beta   90.00
_cell.angle_gamma   90.00
#
_symmetry.space_group_name_H-M   'P 1'
#
loop_
_entity.id
_entity.type
_entity.pdbx_description
1 polymer ?
#
loop_
_entity_poly.entity_id
_entity_poly.type
_entity_poly.pdbx_seq_one_letter_code
_entity_poly.pdbx_strand_id
1 'polypeptide(L)' 'GAFLAKVLQGGTERALLDRLKHSFETVRHVKPEASRADSAELYVLAQGFRGGG' A
#
# COMPACT_ATOMS: atom_id res chain seq x y z
N GLY A 1 7.70 11.80 4.13
CA GLY A 1 6.23 11.65 4.22
C GLY A 1 5.82 10.20 4.27
N ALA A 2 4.59 9.91 4.73
CA ALA A 2 3.99 8.57 4.74
C ALA A 2 2.64 8.61 4.02
N PHE A 3 2.30 7.51 3.35
CA PHE A 3 1.10 7.36 2.54
C PHE A 3 0.42 6.03 2.88
N LEU A 4 -0.88 6.07 3.14
CA LEU A 4 -1.68 4.90 3.45
C LEU A 4 -2.84 4.85 2.45
N ALA A 5 -2.97 3.75 1.72
CA ALA A 5 -4.06 3.53 0.78
C ALA A 5 -4.76 2.20 1.06
N LYS A 6 -6.08 2.20 0.99
CA LYS A 6 -6.90 1.00 1.04
C LYS A 6 -7.04 0.43 -0.36
N VAL A 7 -6.74 -0.86 -0.53
CA VAL A 7 -6.83 -1.58 -1.80
C VAL A 7 -7.68 -2.84 -1.62
N LEU A 8 -8.43 -3.19 -2.66
CA LEU A 8 -9.23 -4.40 -2.72
C LEU A 8 -8.42 -5.49 -3.44
N GLN A 9 -8.36 -6.67 -2.86
CA GLN A 9 -7.65 -7.83 -3.40
C GLN A 9 -8.37 -8.29 -4.68
N GLY A 10 -7.72 -8.12 -5.84
CA GLY A 10 -8.29 -8.44 -7.16
C GLY A 10 -8.22 -7.35 -8.23
N GLY A 11 -7.64 -6.17 -7.93
CA GLY A 11 -7.53 -5.06 -8.88
C GLY A 11 -6.08 -4.61 -9.18
N THR A 12 -5.95 -3.39 -9.74
CA THR A 12 -4.71 -2.71 -10.18
C THR A 12 -3.72 -2.35 -9.05
N GLU A 13 -3.68 -3.13 -7.96
CA GLU A 13 -2.76 -2.91 -6.84
C GLU A 13 -1.30 -2.91 -7.29
N ARG A 14 -0.97 -3.74 -8.29
CA ARG A 14 0.42 -3.94 -8.74
C ARG A 14 1.02 -2.65 -9.30
N ALA A 15 0.28 -1.94 -10.15
CA ALA A 15 0.75 -0.67 -10.72
C ALA A 15 0.80 0.45 -9.67
N LEU A 16 -0.12 0.43 -8.69
CA LEU A 16 -0.06 1.34 -7.55
C LEU A 16 1.17 1.07 -6.68
N LEU A 17 1.43 -0.20 -6.36
CA LEU A 17 2.61 -0.63 -5.61
C LEU A 17 3.90 -0.26 -6.31
N ASP A 18 3.98 -0.44 -7.63
CA ASP A 18 5.16 -0.09 -8.41
C ASP A 18 5.47 1.42 -8.33
N ARG A 19 4.44 2.26 -8.51
CA ARG A 19 4.55 3.71 -8.32
C ARG A 19 4.97 4.08 -6.89
N LEU A 20 4.37 3.44 -5.90
CA LEU A 20 4.71 3.69 -4.50
C LEU A 20 6.15 3.24 -4.20
N LYS A 21 6.61 2.10 -4.72
CA LYS A 21 7.98 1.63 -4.51
C LYS A 21 9.02 2.54 -5.18
N HIS A 22 8.66 3.17 -6.28
CA HIS A 22 9.52 4.14 -6.94
C HIS A 22 9.65 5.44 -6.12
N SER A 23 8.53 5.92 -5.56
CA SER A 23 8.49 7.21 -4.85
C SER A 23 8.75 7.11 -3.35
N PHE A 24 8.72 5.93 -2.74
CA PHE A 24 8.85 5.74 -1.29
C PHE A 24 9.95 4.75 -0.93
N GLU A 25 10.53 4.93 0.25
CA GLU A 25 11.62 4.10 0.76
C GLU A 25 11.17 2.69 1.13
N THR A 26 10.01 2.59 1.76
CA THR A 26 9.43 1.34 2.23
C THR A 26 7.98 1.30 1.84
N VAL A 27 7.54 0.16 1.29
CA VAL A 27 6.14 -0.09 0.93
C VAL A 27 5.77 -1.48 1.42
N ARG A 28 4.73 -1.58 2.25
CA ARG A 28 4.29 -2.83 2.87
C ARG A 28 2.77 -2.98 2.83
N HIS A 29 2.32 -4.22 2.71
CA HIS A 29 0.91 -4.56 2.89
C HIS A 29 0.62 -4.74 4.38
N VAL A 30 -0.46 -4.13 4.84
CA VAL A 30 -0.97 -4.23 6.20
C VAL A 30 -2.38 -4.79 6.11
N LYS A 31 -2.60 -5.96 6.71
CA LYS A 31 -3.94 -6.49 6.95
C LYS A 31 -4.37 -6.02 8.34
N PRO A 32 -5.46 -5.26 8.49
CA PRO A 32 -5.92 -4.87 9.80
C PRO A 32 -6.36 -6.12 10.56
N GLU A 33 -6.03 -6.18 11.85
CA GLU A 33 -6.45 -7.22 12.78
C GLU A 33 -7.99 -7.33 12.86
N ALA A 34 -8.66 -6.19 12.64
CA ALA A 34 -10.12 -6.07 12.58
C ALA A 34 -10.73 -6.57 11.26
N SER A 35 -9.92 -6.82 10.23
CA SER A 35 -10.40 -7.34 8.94
C SER A 35 -10.54 -8.85 9.05
N ARG A 36 -11.79 -9.32 9.04
CA ARG A 36 -12.15 -10.74 9.13
C ARG A 36 -11.33 -11.53 8.10
N ALA A 37 -10.99 -12.78 8.43
CA ALA A 37 -10.16 -13.64 7.57
C ALA A 37 -10.66 -13.71 6.10
N ASP A 38 -11.96 -13.51 5.90
CA ASP A 38 -12.69 -13.52 4.62
C ASP A 38 -12.74 -12.17 3.87
N SER A 39 -12.30 -11.05 4.48
CA SER A 39 -12.30 -9.74 3.82
C SER A 39 -11.06 -9.54 2.94
N ALA A 40 -11.30 -9.24 1.66
CA ALA A 40 -10.33 -8.87 0.63
C ALA A 40 -9.79 -7.42 0.77
N GLU A 41 -9.88 -6.82 1.96
CA GLU A 41 -9.48 -5.43 2.19
C GLU A 41 -8.04 -5.38 2.72
N LEU A 42 -7.11 -4.96 1.85
CA LEU A 42 -5.71 -4.78 2.16
C LEU A 42 -5.39 -3.29 2.27
N TYR A 43 -4.42 -2.93 3.10
CA TYR A 43 -3.89 -1.58 3.16
C TYR A 43 -2.44 -1.58 2.68
N VAL A 44 -2.08 -0.60 1.87
CA VAL A 44 -0.70 -0.35 1.46
C VAL A 44 -0.19 0.83 2.28
N LEU A 45 0.84 0.57 3.10
CA LEU A 45 1.56 1.59 3.84
C LEU A 45 2.90 1.85 3.14
N ALA A 46 3.08 3.07 2.65
CA ALA A 46 4.32 3.56 2.07
C ALA A 46 4.94 4.65 2.96
N GLN A 47 6.24 4.55 3.26
CA GLN A 47 6.95 5.47 4.14
C GLN A 47 8.28 5.90 3.53
N GLY A 48 8.78 7.06 3.95
CA GLY A 48 9.99 7.64 3.40
C GLY A 48 9.78 8.12 1.96
N PHE A 49 8.74 8.93 1.74
CA PHE A 49 8.54 9.60 0.45
C PHE A 49 9.82 10.30 0.01
N ARG A 50 10.38 9.85 -1.11
CA ARG A 50 11.63 10.32 -1.69
C ARG A 50 11.44 11.42 -2.74
N GLY A 51 10.18 11.79 -3.00
CA GLY A 51 9.72 12.88 -3.89
C GLY A 51 10.79 13.40 -4.83
N GLY A 52 10.82 12.84 -6.05
CA GLY A 52 11.80 13.18 -7.07
C GLY A 52 11.96 14.69 -7.19
N GLY A 53 13.17 15.16 -6.89
CA GLY A 53 13.64 16.47 -7.29
C GLY A 53 13.85 16.56 -8.79
#